data_AF-A0A534M812-F1
#
_entry.id   AF-A0A534M812-F1
#
_cell.length_a   1.000
_cell.length_b   1.000
_cell.length_c   1.000
_cell.angle_alpha   90.00
_cell.angle_beta   90.00
_cell.angle_gamma   90.00
#
_symmetry.space_group_name_H-M   'P 1'
#
loop_
_entity.id
_entity.type
_entity.pdbx_description
1 polymer ?
#
loop_
_entity_poly.entity_id
_entity_poly.type
_entity_poly.pdbx_seq_one_letter_code
_entity_poly.pdbx_strand_id
1 'polypeptide(L)'
;MFLAIGALLLPFASLAAIAAAPRVGDRFDYDYNTNVDGGTGDYYGYTDHMRSHSSYSVQSVQGDQVTVRGLGSWTFDGSDGTHQSGTVDVTPVFSLTTRRYYSGIDVNTSNPNTTTVWFWIPTPVTAGQTIPVLDDIFTVTSTDATLWLGVVPHKTLLLEASGQYKRNDAYGQFDATYHDRYYFDRDSGFIVAEIFDEHDANFVAGFHYYAEVWVTSSSYSVPIDTVTFSLVDLGLPGIAVVGLVTSVRVRRGPSHLRLGSKDFPTDVRIRKAKHPADVTNLVPDGSPFFGPFLAVFAERSIAERDPVVLALADRKIVGMSLFDRESMIGSLFASEEVVARVLTKRLRMRDFFADGNLPGRIFRAKEIDRFTILQLQNPTAPAYDATIVRPMTAADLSDVVAIAEQVYGGRSRKFVESSFRGGDLGFVAMHGPAVAGFGFATVVGPVARLHTLTVVATDRARGLGTELTNARLATLAALGVQRVIVEISKQNVASLRIATRAGFAPIGETIYYSRKPEAAPTALQRQT
;
A
#
# COMPACT_ATOMS: atom_id res chain seq x y z
N MET A 1 -8.29 -2.20 7.97
CA MET A 1 -7.60 -2.18 9.28
C MET A 1 -6.32 -1.35 9.11
N PHE A 2 -6.49 -0.03 9.01
CA PHE A 2 -5.42 0.97 8.88
C PHE A 2 -6.06 2.28 9.32
N LEU A 3 -6.01 2.56 10.62
CA LEU A 3 -6.37 3.85 11.21
C LEU A 3 -6.08 3.77 12.71
N ALA A 4 -5.01 4.44 13.12
CA ALA A 4 -4.78 5.07 14.43
C ALA A 4 -3.28 5.13 14.74
N ILE A 5 -2.55 5.98 14.03
CA ILE A 5 -1.42 6.70 14.62
C ILE A 5 -1.74 8.18 14.43
N GLY A 6 -2.85 8.59 15.02
CA GLY A 6 -3.11 9.98 15.37
C GLY A 6 -2.69 10.12 16.82
N ALA A 7 -1.37 10.11 17.08
CA ALA A 7 -0.87 10.55 18.36
C ALA A 7 -1.16 12.05 18.43
N LEU A 8 -2.16 12.38 19.22
CA LEU A 8 -2.51 13.72 19.64
C LEU A 8 -1.35 14.26 20.51
N LEU A 9 -0.23 14.64 19.88
CA LEU A 9 0.74 15.51 20.53
C LEU A 9 0.19 16.93 20.40
N LEU A 10 -0.71 17.27 21.33
CA LEU A 10 -0.97 18.66 21.68
C LEU A 10 0.40 19.30 21.93
N PRO A 11 0.80 20.34 21.19
CA PRO A 11 1.94 21.13 21.63
C PRO A 11 1.50 21.72 22.96
N PHE A 12 2.08 21.23 24.06
CA PHE A 12 2.13 22.04 25.27
C PHE A 12 2.90 23.29 24.87
N ALA A 13 2.16 24.32 24.46
CA ALA A 13 2.64 25.68 24.45
C ALA A 13 2.79 26.08 25.92
N SER A 14 3.83 25.56 26.58
CA SER A 14 4.34 26.19 27.77
C SER A 14 4.87 27.55 27.32
N LEU A 15 4.39 28.58 28.02
CA LEU A 15 4.87 29.95 27.85
C LEU A 15 6.40 29.93 27.94
N ALA A 16 7.07 30.49 26.91
CA ALA A 16 8.52 30.65 26.92
C ALA A 16 8.94 31.30 28.24
N ALA A 17 9.66 30.56 29.07
CA ALA A 17 10.20 31.09 30.31
C ALA A 17 11.24 32.15 29.93
N ILE A 18 10.99 33.39 30.32
CA ILE A 18 11.98 34.47 30.20
C ILE A 18 13.21 34.06 31.02
N ALA A 19 14.42 34.26 30.46
CA ALA A 19 15.69 34.08 31.13
C ALA A 19 15.63 34.50 32.59
N ALA A 20 15.75 33.50 33.48
CA ALA A 20 15.55 33.68 34.89
C ALA A 20 16.46 32.73 35.65
N ALA A 21 17.12 33.27 36.68
CA ALA A 21 17.67 32.46 37.74
C ALA A 21 16.58 31.53 38.32
N PRO A 22 16.95 30.36 38.87
CA PRO A 22 16.04 29.42 39.49
C PRO A 22 15.10 30.11 40.48
N ARG A 23 13.83 29.69 40.47
CA ARG A 23 12.76 30.21 41.33
C ARG A 23 12.08 29.07 42.08
N VAL A 24 11.48 29.40 43.22
CA VAL A 24 10.68 28.44 43.98
C VAL A 24 9.58 27.85 43.10
N GLY A 25 9.53 26.52 43.03
CA GLY A 25 8.58 25.78 42.19
C GLY A 25 9.14 25.28 40.85
N ASP A 26 10.32 25.74 40.43
CA ASP A 26 11.02 25.12 39.30
C ASP A 26 11.36 23.68 39.64
N ARG A 27 11.08 22.78 38.69
CA ARG A 27 11.28 21.34 38.88
C ARG A 27 11.62 20.62 37.59
N PHE A 28 12.35 19.52 37.70
CA PHE A 28 12.55 18.59 36.59
C PHE A 28 12.83 17.18 37.11
N ASP A 29 12.45 16.20 36.31
CA ASP A 29 12.76 14.80 36.52
C ASP A 29 13.82 14.39 35.52
N TYR A 30 14.78 13.57 35.94
CA TYR A 30 15.90 13.18 35.12
C TYR A 30 16.37 11.76 35.43
N ASP A 31 16.92 11.12 34.41
CA ASP A 31 17.71 9.92 34.56
C ASP A 31 19.18 10.32 34.72
N TYR A 32 19.88 9.69 35.66
CA TYR A 32 21.34 9.78 35.76
C TYR A 32 21.93 8.38 35.76
N ASN A 33 22.61 8.03 34.68
CA ASN A 33 23.17 6.70 34.49
C ASN A 33 24.68 6.77 34.35
N THR A 34 25.39 5.85 35.00
CA THR A 34 26.84 5.75 34.91
C THR A 34 27.23 4.34 34.50
N ASN A 35 28.32 4.23 33.76
CA ASN A 35 28.83 2.95 33.29
C ASN A 35 30.36 2.97 33.30
N VAL A 36 30.96 1.88 33.77
CA VAL A 36 32.38 1.58 33.55
C VAL A 36 32.47 0.42 32.56
N ASP A 37 33.29 0.59 31.53
CA ASP A 37 33.63 -0.45 30.58
C ASP A 37 35.07 -0.30 30.05
N GLY A 38 35.39 -1.04 28.98
CA GLY A 38 36.68 -0.92 28.29
C GLY A 38 37.90 -1.29 29.16
N GLY A 39 37.67 -2.02 30.25
CA GLY A 39 38.70 -2.31 31.24
C GLY A 39 39.89 -3.12 30.68
N THR A 40 41.09 -2.74 31.11
CA THR A 40 42.37 -3.36 30.76
C THR A 40 43.15 -3.71 32.02
N GLY A 41 44.09 -4.66 31.91
CA GLY A 41 44.90 -5.07 33.06
C GLY A 41 44.05 -5.62 34.20
N ASP A 42 44.20 -5.06 35.40
CA ASP A 42 43.42 -5.47 36.58
C ASP A 42 41.91 -5.20 36.44
N TYR A 43 41.51 -4.31 35.52
CA TYR A 43 40.10 -4.05 35.19
C TYR A 43 39.60 -4.88 34.00
N TYR A 44 40.40 -5.82 33.49
CA TYR A 44 40.03 -6.59 32.31
C TYR A 44 38.73 -7.38 32.53
N GLY A 45 37.72 -7.10 31.69
CA GLY A 45 36.41 -7.72 31.77
C GLY A 45 35.50 -7.17 32.87
N TYR A 46 35.93 -6.14 33.61
CA TYR A 46 35.09 -5.44 34.56
C TYR A 46 34.09 -4.53 33.84
N THR A 47 32.85 -4.56 34.29
CA THR A 47 31.81 -3.60 33.91
C THR A 47 30.95 -3.24 35.11
N ASP A 48 30.53 -1.99 35.20
CA ASP A 48 29.47 -1.58 36.11
C ASP A 48 28.39 -0.76 35.39
N HIS A 49 27.17 -0.81 35.95
CA HIS A 49 26.03 -0.07 35.45
C HIS A 49 25.23 0.48 36.63
N MET A 50 25.18 1.79 36.76
CA MET A 50 24.23 2.47 37.64
C MET A 50 23.09 3.05 36.81
N ARG A 51 21.86 2.78 37.22
CA ARG A 51 20.66 3.43 36.66
C ARG A 51 19.94 4.17 37.76
N SER A 52 19.59 5.43 37.54
CA SER A 52 18.84 6.21 38.52
C SER A 52 17.79 7.09 37.87
N HIS A 53 16.72 7.35 38.61
CA HIS A 53 15.68 8.29 38.25
C HIS A 53 15.39 9.17 39.45
N SER A 54 15.50 10.49 39.28
CA SER A 54 15.37 11.47 40.35
C SER A 54 14.58 12.69 39.90
N SER A 55 14.00 13.39 40.88
CA SER A 55 13.25 14.63 40.71
C SER A 55 13.90 15.74 41.52
N TYR A 56 14.17 16.87 40.89
CA TYR A 56 14.68 18.08 41.50
C TYR A 56 13.57 19.12 41.61
N SER A 57 13.52 19.77 42.78
CA SER A 57 12.58 20.85 43.04
C SER A 57 13.23 21.98 43.82
N VAL A 58 13.17 23.20 43.29
CA VAL A 58 13.70 24.39 43.96
C VAL A 58 12.79 24.76 45.13
N GLN A 59 13.33 24.70 46.35
CA GLN A 59 12.62 24.91 47.61
C GLN A 59 12.70 26.36 48.07
N SER A 60 13.87 27.00 47.95
CA SER A 60 14.07 28.39 48.38
C SER A 60 15.15 29.09 47.58
N VAL A 61 15.03 30.40 47.43
CA VAL A 61 16.01 31.28 46.79
C VAL A 61 16.21 32.49 47.68
N GLN A 62 17.41 32.67 48.22
CA GLN A 62 17.75 33.73 49.16
C GLN A 62 19.04 34.42 48.72
N GLY A 63 18.90 35.56 48.03
CA GLY A 63 20.03 36.28 47.46
C GLY A 63 20.76 35.42 46.42
N ASP A 64 22.01 35.07 46.70
CA ASP A 64 22.86 34.23 45.84
C ASP A 64 22.65 32.72 46.05
N GLN A 65 21.93 32.32 47.11
CA GLN A 65 21.78 30.91 47.49
C GLN A 65 20.47 30.31 46.99
N VAL A 66 20.56 29.14 46.37
CA VAL A 66 19.41 28.34 45.95
C VAL A 66 19.43 27.01 46.69
N THR A 67 18.33 26.67 47.34
CA THR A 67 18.11 25.36 47.99
C THR A 67 17.22 24.50 47.10
N VAL A 68 17.67 23.29 46.79
CA VAL A 68 16.94 22.30 45.98
C VAL A 68 16.74 21.06 46.81
N ARG A 69 15.61 20.38 46.64
CA ARG A 69 15.41 19.02 47.13
C ARG A 69 15.45 18.05 45.95
N GLY A 70 16.35 17.08 46.04
CA GLY A 70 16.48 15.97 45.11
C GLY A 70 15.94 14.69 45.73
N LEU A 71 14.99 14.04 45.07
CA LEU A 71 14.39 12.78 45.50
C LEU A 71 14.45 11.75 44.38
N GLY A 72 14.90 10.54 44.67
CA GLY A 72 14.98 9.52 43.63
C GLY A 72 15.34 8.14 44.12
N SER A 73 15.61 7.27 43.16
CA SER A 73 16.06 5.89 43.39
C SER A 73 17.11 5.48 42.38
N TRP A 74 17.94 4.52 42.76
CA TRP A 74 19.00 3.99 41.91
C TRP A 74 19.19 2.48 42.11
N THR A 75 19.72 1.85 41.07
CA THR A 75 20.22 0.46 41.08
C THR A 75 21.65 0.45 40.56
N PHE A 76 22.46 -0.46 41.07
CA PHE A 76 23.84 -0.68 40.65
C PHE A 76 24.07 -2.17 40.43
N ASP A 77 24.67 -2.50 39.29
CA ASP A 77 25.03 -3.85 38.89
C ASP A 77 26.48 -3.89 38.40
N GLY A 78 27.32 -4.67 39.08
CA GLY A 78 28.72 -4.89 38.74
C GLY A 78 28.99 -6.32 38.24
N SER A 79 29.92 -6.48 37.31
CA SER A 79 30.35 -7.80 36.79
C SER A 79 31.03 -8.68 37.86
N ASP A 80 31.44 -8.08 38.98
CA ASP A 80 31.97 -8.76 40.16
C ASP A 80 30.90 -9.45 41.02
N GLY A 81 29.62 -9.34 40.62
CA GLY A 81 28.47 -9.89 41.34
C GLY A 81 27.87 -8.92 42.37
N THR A 82 28.34 -7.68 42.41
CA THR A 82 27.75 -6.64 43.25
C THR A 82 26.41 -6.19 42.68
N HIS A 83 25.35 -6.32 43.48
CA HIS A 83 24.01 -5.84 43.16
C HIS A 83 23.49 -5.01 44.33
N GLN A 84 23.24 -3.72 44.07
CA GLN A 84 22.79 -2.77 45.09
C GLN A 84 21.63 -1.92 44.57
N SER A 85 20.85 -1.40 45.50
CA SER A 85 19.82 -0.41 45.19
C SER A 85 19.61 0.50 46.38
N GLY A 86 19.09 1.69 46.12
CA GLY A 86 18.87 2.68 47.17
C GLY A 86 17.98 3.83 46.73
N THR A 87 17.83 4.78 47.64
CA THR A 87 17.05 6.00 47.43
C THR A 87 17.92 7.22 47.71
N VAL A 88 17.67 8.28 46.97
CA VAL A 88 18.28 9.59 47.15
C VAL A 88 17.27 10.53 47.81
N ASP A 89 17.64 11.17 48.91
CA ASP A 89 16.95 12.35 49.46
C ASP A 89 18.01 13.35 49.90
N VAL A 90 18.31 14.29 49.01
CA VAL A 90 19.36 15.28 49.18
C VAL A 90 18.76 16.67 49.15
N THR A 91 19.36 17.60 49.90
CA THR A 91 18.95 19.01 49.89
C THR A 91 20.15 19.92 49.61
N PRO A 92 20.72 19.91 48.38
CA PRO A 92 21.86 20.74 48.06
C PRO A 92 21.50 22.23 48.10
N VAL A 93 22.51 23.04 48.45
CA VAL A 93 22.47 24.50 48.38
C VAL A 93 23.62 24.95 47.50
N PHE A 94 23.36 25.79 46.49
CA PHE A 94 24.40 26.29 45.59
C PHE A 94 24.32 27.81 45.39
N SER A 95 25.41 28.37 44.87
CA SER A 95 25.58 29.79 44.55
C SER A 95 25.27 30.08 43.08
N LEU A 96 24.44 31.10 42.81
CA LEU A 96 24.16 31.59 41.45
C LEU A 96 25.37 32.27 40.81
N THR A 97 26.18 32.95 41.62
CA THR A 97 27.32 33.74 41.18
C THR A 97 28.55 32.87 40.91
N THR A 98 28.89 31.99 41.86
CA THR A 98 30.09 31.15 41.78
C THR A 98 29.83 29.81 41.09
N ARG A 99 28.57 29.40 40.99
CA ARG A 99 28.15 28.12 40.41
C ARG A 99 28.78 26.91 41.10
N ARG A 100 28.80 26.96 42.44
CA ARG A 100 29.35 25.95 43.35
C ARG A 100 28.36 25.60 44.45
N TYR A 101 28.44 24.38 44.95
CA TYR A 101 27.67 23.96 46.13
C TYR A 101 28.24 24.58 47.41
N TYR A 102 27.35 25.14 48.23
CA TYR A 102 27.60 25.50 49.63
C TYR A 102 27.44 24.30 50.56
N SER A 103 26.43 23.46 50.28
CA SER A 103 26.17 22.20 50.99
C SER A 103 25.59 21.18 50.04
N GLY A 104 25.95 19.92 50.21
CA GLY A 104 25.90 18.93 49.13
C GLY A 104 27.23 18.91 48.38
N ILE A 105 27.56 17.76 47.82
CA ILE A 105 28.71 17.58 46.94
C ILE A 105 28.18 17.19 45.58
N ASP A 106 28.92 17.56 44.54
CA ASP A 106 28.72 17.00 43.21
C ASP A 106 28.90 15.47 43.24
N VAL A 107 28.44 14.79 42.19
CA VAL A 107 28.37 13.33 42.15
C VAL A 107 29.62 12.67 42.71
N ASN A 108 29.43 11.89 43.78
CA ASN A 108 30.46 11.02 44.30
C ASN A 108 30.12 9.58 43.91
N THR A 109 30.90 9.01 43.01
CA THR A 109 30.77 7.62 42.53
C THR A 109 30.85 6.59 43.66
N SER A 110 31.47 6.94 44.80
CA SER A 110 31.55 6.06 45.96
C SER A 110 30.30 6.07 46.88
N ASN A 111 29.36 7.01 46.68
CA ASN A 111 28.09 7.02 47.43
C ASN A 111 26.91 7.58 46.59
N PRO A 112 26.19 6.70 45.87
CA PRO A 112 25.05 7.09 45.04
C PRO A 112 23.87 7.71 45.82
N ASN A 113 23.80 7.53 47.15
CA ASN A 113 22.74 8.13 47.98
C ASN A 113 22.93 9.64 48.20
N THR A 114 24.09 10.19 47.81
CA THR A 114 24.43 11.61 47.96
C THR A 114 24.57 12.36 46.64
N THR A 115 24.26 11.69 45.52
CA THR A 115 24.42 12.22 44.16
C THR A 115 23.64 13.52 43.97
N THR A 116 24.36 14.56 43.53
CA THR A 116 23.73 15.79 43.05
C THR A 116 24.17 16.13 41.63
N VAL A 117 23.30 16.75 40.82
CA VAL A 117 23.60 17.13 39.43
C VAL A 117 23.55 18.64 39.26
N TRP A 118 24.53 19.21 38.57
CA TRP A 118 24.48 20.62 38.21
C TRP A 118 23.43 20.86 37.14
N PHE A 119 22.58 21.87 37.30
CA PHE A 119 21.41 22.01 36.43
C PHE A 119 21.15 23.41 35.87
N TRP A 120 21.99 24.42 36.16
CA TRP A 120 21.68 25.79 35.75
C TRP A 120 22.90 26.64 35.37
N ILE A 121 22.76 27.42 34.31
CA ILE A 121 23.70 28.48 33.89
C ILE A 121 22.98 29.80 33.64
N PRO A 122 23.68 30.96 33.78
CA PRO A 122 23.10 32.24 33.41
C PRO A 122 22.93 32.35 31.89
N THR A 123 21.74 32.77 31.45
CA THR A 123 21.42 33.13 30.06
C THR A 123 21.07 34.64 29.96
N PRO A 124 21.29 35.29 28.80
CA PRO A 124 21.78 34.75 27.53
C PRO A 124 23.31 34.52 27.51
N VAL A 125 23.75 33.62 26.63
CA VAL A 125 25.17 33.33 26.38
C VAL A 125 25.52 33.48 24.91
N THR A 126 26.82 33.65 24.60
CA THR A 126 27.34 33.71 23.23
C THR A 126 28.34 32.59 22.95
N ALA A 127 28.42 32.12 21.70
CA ALA A 127 29.43 31.15 21.31
C ALA A 127 30.85 31.66 21.60
N GLY A 128 31.70 30.80 22.16
CA GLY A 128 33.05 31.10 22.64
C GLY A 128 33.10 31.70 24.05
N GLN A 129 31.96 32.02 24.69
CA GLN A 129 31.93 32.45 26.09
C GLN A 129 32.34 31.29 27.01
N THR A 130 33.14 31.58 28.03
CA THR A 130 33.48 30.62 29.08
C THR A 130 32.63 30.84 30.33
N ILE A 131 32.18 29.75 30.94
CA ILE A 131 31.31 29.75 32.12
C ILE A 131 31.90 28.76 33.13
N PRO A 132 32.36 29.22 34.30
CA PRO A 132 32.85 28.31 35.33
C PRO A 132 31.66 27.61 35.98
N VAL A 133 31.68 26.29 36.02
CA VAL A 133 30.66 25.45 36.65
C VAL A 133 31.41 24.49 37.56
N LEU A 134 31.06 24.49 38.85
CA LEU A 134 31.73 23.69 39.87
C LEU A 134 33.25 23.94 39.89
N ASP A 135 34.04 22.93 39.54
CA ASP A 135 35.50 22.95 39.52
C ASP A 135 36.09 23.04 38.11
N ASP A 136 35.25 23.27 37.09
CA ASP A 136 35.66 23.34 35.69
C ASP A 136 35.20 24.63 34.98
N ILE A 137 35.76 24.90 33.80
CA ILE A 137 35.46 26.05 32.93
C ILE A 137 34.95 25.54 31.59
N PHE A 138 33.64 25.64 31.40
CA PHE A 138 32.98 25.25 30.16
C PHE A 138 33.04 26.34 29.11
N THR A 139 33.19 25.96 27.85
CA THR A 139 33.09 26.87 26.70
C THR A 139 31.80 26.62 25.94
N VAL A 140 31.03 27.66 25.66
CA VAL A 140 29.81 27.58 24.82
C VAL A 140 30.23 27.33 23.37
N THR A 141 30.09 26.12 22.86
CA THR A 141 30.50 25.78 21.48
C THR A 141 29.37 25.96 20.47
N SER A 142 28.11 25.83 20.90
CA SER A 142 26.94 26.12 20.06
C SER A 142 25.82 26.76 20.87
N THR A 143 25.06 27.65 20.22
CA THR A 143 23.84 28.28 20.79
C THR A 143 22.55 27.74 20.16
N ASP A 144 22.67 26.78 19.24
CA ASP A 144 21.55 26.22 18.47
C ASP A 144 21.81 24.75 18.10
N ALA A 145 22.45 24.00 19.01
CA ALA A 145 22.72 22.58 18.84
C ALA A 145 21.41 21.79 18.79
N THR A 146 21.38 20.76 17.97
CA THR A 146 20.23 19.86 17.88
C THR A 146 20.51 18.62 18.73
N LEU A 147 19.73 18.44 19.79
CA LEU A 147 19.76 17.28 20.68
C LEU A 147 18.50 16.43 20.46
N TRP A 148 18.67 15.12 20.29
CA TRP A 148 17.54 14.20 20.13
C TRP A 148 17.14 13.61 21.48
N LEU A 149 15.96 14.00 21.97
CA LEU A 149 15.32 13.36 23.12
C LEU A 149 14.37 12.28 22.60
N GLY A 150 14.88 11.05 22.54
CA GLY A 150 14.20 9.95 21.84
C GLY A 150 14.08 10.24 20.34
N VAL A 151 12.84 10.40 19.85
CA VAL A 151 12.55 10.69 18.43
C VAL A 151 12.25 12.18 18.16
N VAL A 152 12.33 13.03 19.17
CA VAL A 152 12.00 14.46 19.03
C VAL A 152 13.28 15.29 19.13
N PRO A 153 13.67 16.01 18.06
CA PRO A 153 14.84 16.87 18.08
C PRO A 153 14.49 18.19 18.78
N HIS A 154 15.40 18.66 19.63
CA HIS A 154 15.28 19.87 20.43
C HIS A 154 16.46 20.79 20.16
N LYS A 155 16.25 22.10 20.31
CA LYS A 155 17.30 23.12 20.25
C LYS A 155 17.85 23.41 21.64
N THR A 156 19.17 23.32 21.76
CA THR A 156 19.89 23.49 23.02
C THR A 156 21.15 24.33 22.84
N LEU A 157 21.62 24.91 23.95
CA LEU A 157 22.99 25.38 24.10
C LEU A 157 23.90 24.18 24.32
N LEU A 158 25.06 24.13 23.67
CA LEU A 158 26.09 23.13 23.94
C LEU A 158 27.29 23.82 24.59
N LEU A 159 27.64 23.33 25.78
CA LEU A 159 28.80 23.74 26.55
C LEU A 159 29.73 22.54 26.68
N GLU A 160 31.02 22.74 26.43
CA GLU A 160 32.02 21.66 26.46
C GLU A 160 33.19 22.04 27.35
N ALA A 161 33.66 21.07 28.12
CA ALA A 161 34.90 21.17 28.89
C ALA A 161 35.72 19.89 28.74
N SER A 162 37.03 19.99 28.94
CA SER A 162 37.94 18.84 28.86
C SER A 162 39.17 19.11 29.70
N GLY A 163 39.64 18.08 30.38
CA GLY A 163 40.75 18.23 31.29
C GLY A 163 41.44 16.92 31.58
N GLN A 164 42.49 17.04 32.40
CA GLN A 164 43.21 15.92 32.95
C GLN A 164 43.44 16.14 34.43
N TYR A 165 43.29 15.09 35.23
CA TYR A 165 43.58 15.14 36.66
C TYR A 165 44.12 13.79 37.14
N LYS A 166 44.66 13.78 38.36
CA LYS A 166 45.12 12.55 39.01
C LYS A 166 44.06 12.08 39.98
N ARG A 167 43.45 10.92 39.71
CA ARG A 167 42.57 10.25 40.65
C ARG A 167 43.42 9.41 41.59
N ASN A 168 43.13 9.49 42.89
CA ASN A 168 43.80 8.69 43.92
C ASN A 168 42.76 8.24 44.94
N ASP A 169 42.28 7.02 44.77
CA ASP A 169 41.20 6.43 45.57
C ASP A 169 41.57 5.03 46.07
N ALA A 170 40.59 4.30 46.61
CA ALA A 170 40.79 2.95 47.15
C ALA A 170 41.20 1.92 46.08
N TYR A 171 41.05 2.24 44.80
CA TYR A 171 41.28 1.36 43.67
C TYR A 171 42.57 1.69 42.90
N GLY A 172 43.25 2.78 43.26
CA GLY A 172 44.60 3.09 42.80
C GLY A 172 44.80 4.55 42.40
N GLN A 173 45.99 4.82 41.87
CA GLN A 173 46.33 6.11 41.30
C GLN A 173 46.21 6.03 39.77
N PHE A 174 45.35 6.87 39.18
CA PHE A 174 45.09 6.93 37.74
C PHE A 174 45.34 8.34 37.22
N ASP A 175 45.84 8.43 35.99
CA ASP A 175 45.78 9.64 35.19
C ASP A 175 44.46 9.61 34.41
N ALA A 176 43.53 10.48 34.79
CA ALA A 176 42.20 10.59 34.21
C ALA A 176 42.18 11.70 33.15
N THR A 177 41.58 11.43 31.99
CA THR A 177 41.30 12.42 30.93
C THR A 177 39.82 12.42 30.66
N TYR A 178 39.16 13.57 30.75
CA TYR A 178 37.72 13.67 30.55
C TYR A 178 37.33 14.68 29.46
N HIS A 179 36.13 14.47 28.92
CA HIS A 179 35.42 15.36 28.05
C HIS A 179 33.94 15.41 28.47
N ASP A 180 33.49 16.60 28.83
CA ASP A 180 32.15 16.84 29.36
C ASP A 180 31.37 17.75 28.43
N ARG A 181 30.11 17.38 28.18
CA ARG A 181 29.18 18.09 27.29
C ARG A 181 27.85 18.31 28.00
N TYR A 182 27.61 19.56 28.38
CA TYR A 182 26.32 19.99 28.87
C TYR A 182 25.44 20.55 27.75
N TYR A 183 24.18 20.13 27.78
CA TYR A 183 23.12 20.71 26.98
C TYR A 183 22.17 21.49 27.89
N PHE A 184 22.04 22.79 27.65
CA PHE A 184 21.13 23.65 28.40
C PHE A 184 20.02 24.20 27.50
N ASP A 185 18.86 24.45 28.09
CA ASP A 185 17.80 25.23 27.46
C ASP A 185 18.27 26.67 27.29
N ARG A 186 18.09 27.22 26.09
CA ARG A 186 18.58 28.55 25.73
C ARG A 186 17.90 29.66 26.52
N ASP A 187 16.62 29.49 26.81
CA ASP A 187 15.81 30.56 27.38
C ASP A 187 15.98 30.55 28.91
N SER A 188 15.78 29.40 29.56
CA SER A 188 15.84 29.28 31.02
C SER A 188 17.23 29.06 31.60
N GLY A 189 18.17 28.52 30.80
CA GLY A 189 19.50 28.12 31.28
C GLY A 189 19.50 26.82 32.10
N PHE A 190 18.37 26.09 32.14
CA PHE A 190 18.27 24.81 32.84
C PHE A 190 18.79 23.65 31.99
N ILE A 191 19.29 22.61 32.63
CA ILE A 191 19.83 21.42 31.97
C ILE A 191 18.77 20.72 31.11
N VAL A 192 19.21 20.14 30.00
CA VAL A 192 18.42 19.24 29.15
C VAL A 192 19.08 17.87 29.12
N ALA A 193 20.40 17.85 29.00
CA ALA A 193 21.20 16.64 29.13
C ALA A 193 22.64 16.96 29.51
N GLU A 194 23.36 15.96 29.98
CA GLU A 194 24.81 15.96 30.19
C GLU A 194 25.37 14.65 29.65
N ILE A 195 26.53 14.72 29.02
CA ILE A 195 27.26 13.55 28.55
C ILE A 195 28.72 13.72 28.95
N PHE A 196 29.13 12.96 29.96
CA PHE A 196 30.47 12.93 30.52
C PHE A 196 31.19 11.65 30.09
N ASP A 197 32.38 11.80 29.54
CA ASP A 197 33.25 10.72 29.06
C ASP A 197 34.63 10.86 29.70
N GLU A 198 35.10 9.84 30.41
CA GLU A 198 36.37 9.83 31.11
C GLU A 198 37.14 8.55 30.83
N HIS A 199 38.43 8.70 30.56
CA HIS A 199 39.36 7.60 30.38
C HIS A 199 40.43 7.66 31.47
N ASP A 200 40.48 6.61 32.28
CA ASP A 200 41.46 6.43 33.34
C ASP A 200 42.51 5.42 32.92
N ALA A 201 43.78 5.75 33.13
CA ALA A 201 44.87 4.80 32.93
C ALA A 201 45.99 4.96 33.96
N ASN A 202 46.64 3.85 34.27
CA ASN A 202 47.91 3.81 34.98
C ASN A 202 48.82 2.72 34.37
N PHE A 203 49.90 2.37 35.06
CA PHE A 203 50.88 1.41 34.54
C PHE A 203 50.41 -0.06 34.55
N VAL A 204 49.35 -0.41 35.28
CA VAL A 204 48.82 -1.78 35.38
C VAL A 204 47.44 -1.96 34.80
N ALA A 205 46.62 -0.91 34.71
CA ALA A 205 45.22 -0.99 34.33
C ALA A 205 44.71 0.32 33.73
N GLY A 206 43.55 0.24 33.11
CA GLY A 206 42.80 1.40 32.64
C GLY A 206 41.37 1.01 32.30
N PHE A 207 40.49 1.98 32.27
CA PHE A 207 39.07 1.79 31.98
C PHE A 207 38.45 3.07 31.45
N HIS A 208 37.23 2.95 30.95
CA HIS A 208 36.43 4.04 30.46
C HIS A 208 35.21 4.19 31.36
N TYR A 209 35.02 5.41 31.87
CA TYR A 209 33.86 5.80 32.67
C TYR A 209 32.99 6.75 31.85
N TYR A 210 31.71 6.46 31.78
CA TYR A 210 30.73 7.23 31.03
C TYR A 210 29.51 7.52 31.89
N ALA A 211 29.12 8.79 31.97
CA ALA A 211 27.93 9.23 32.68
C ALA A 211 27.01 10.07 31.79
N GLU A 212 25.71 9.87 31.95
CA GLU A 212 24.69 10.60 31.20
C GLU A 212 23.59 11.11 32.13
N VAL A 213 23.23 12.38 31.97
CA VAL A 213 22.01 12.96 32.53
C VAL A 213 21.03 13.22 31.39
N TRP A 214 19.78 12.78 31.54
CA TRP A 214 18.71 13.07 30.59
C TRP A 214 17.49 13.61 31.32
N VAL A 215 17.07 14.83 31.00
CA VAL A 215 15.81 15.37 31.51
C VAL A 215 14.63 14.67 30.82
N THR A 216 13.76 14.08 31.64
CA THR A 216 12.58 13.31 31.18
C THR A 216 11.29 14.12 31.31
N SER A 217 11.26 15.10 32.21
CA SER A 217 10.12 15.97 32.50
C SER A 217 10.62 17.27 33.13
N SER A 218 10.00 18.42 32.85
CA SER A 218 10.45 19.72 33.39
C SER A 218 9.32 20.74 33.49
N SER A 219 9.51 21.74 34.36
CA SER A 219 8.65 22.94 34.41
C SER A 219 8.99 23.98 33.33
N TYR A 220 10.16 23.87 32.70
CA TYR A 220 10.63 24.72 31.61
C TYR A 220 10.46 24.01 30.26
N SER A 221 10.24 24.79 29.20
CA SER A 221 10.08 24.31 27.83
C SER A 221 11.43 24.21 27.13
N VAL A 222 11.78 23.03 26.60
CA VAL A 222 12.88 22.89 25.64
C VAL A 222 12.29 23.04 24.22
N PRO A 223 12.71 24.02 23.41
CA PRO A 223 12.14 24.22 22.08
C PRO A 223 12.43 23.04 21.13
N ILE A 224 11.42 22.60 20.38
CA ILE A 224 11.58 21.58 19.32
C ILE A 224 12.34 22.20 18.14
N ASP A 225 13.29 21.46 17.58
CA ASP A 225 13.93 21.79 16.30
C ASP A 225 12.97 21.47 15.14
N THR A 226 12.07 22.41 14.87
CA THR A 226 11.02 22.29 13.86
C THR A 226 11.56 22.05 12.45
N VAL A 227 12.77 22.53 12.12
CA VAL A 227 13.39 22.34 10.80
C VAL A 227 13.81 20.89 10.64
N THR A 228 14.56 20.37 11.60
CA THR A 228 15.01 18.97 11.60
C THR A 228 13.82 18.01 11.67
N PHE A 229 12.85 18.30 12.53
CA PHE A 229 11.61 17.52 12.65
C PHE A 229 10.85 17.43 11.32
N SER A 230 10.67 18.57 10.63
CA SER A 230 9.95 18.59 9.35
C SER A 230 10.64 17.79 8.24
N LEU A 231 11.97 17.83 8.17
CA LEU A 231 12.73 17.12 7.15
C LEU A 231 12.63 15.59 7.30
N VAL A 232 12.73 15.09 8.54
CA VAL A 232 12.76 13.66 8.82
C VAL A 232 11.33 13.08 8.81
N ASP A 233 10.41 13.70 9.54
CA ASP A 233 9.10 13.09 9.80
C ASP A 233 8.05 13.39 8.72
N LEU A 234 8.19 14.46 7.93
CA LEU A 234 7.30 14.71 6.77
C LEU A 234 7.90 14.23 5.44
N GLY A 235 9.23 14.27 5.31
CA GLY A 235 9.93 13.91 4.07
C GLY A 235 9.80 12.42 3.72
N LEU A 236 10.08 11.55 4.69
CA LEU A 236 10.08 10.09 4.48
C LEU A 236 8.69 9.51 4.14
N PRO A 237 7.59 9.88 4.83
CA PRO A 237 6.25 9.45 4.43
C PRO A 237 5.84 9.97 3.04
N GLY A 238 6.25 11.19 2.69
CA GLY A 238 5.96 11.78 1.38
C GLY A 238 6.54 10.95 0.23
N ILE A 239 7.80 10.51 0.35
CA ILE A 239 8.47 9.67 -0.65
C ILE A 239 7.76 8.31 -0.78
N ALA A 240 7.38 7.69 0.34
CA ALA A 240 6.68 6.41 0.34
C ALA A 240 5.31 6.50 -0.39
N VAL A 241 4.55 7.57 -0.17
CA VAL A 241 3.27 7.81 -0.85
C VAL A 241 3.46 7.99 -2.35
N VAL A 242 4.44 8.79 -2.78
CA VAL A 242 4.75 8.99 -4.22
C VAL A 242 5.16 7.68 -4.88
N GLY A 243 6.00 6.87 -4.21
CA GLY A 243 6.39 5.54 -4.67
C GLY A 243 5.17 4.61 -4.84
N LEU A 244 4.27 4.58 -3.86
CA LEU A 244 3.05 3.78 -3.92
C LEU A 244 2.14 4.21 -5.07
N VAL A 245 1.85 5.51 -5.21
CA VAL A 245 0.99 6.06 -6.28
C VAL A 245 1.57 5.73 -7.66
N THR A 246 2.88 5.91 -7.84
CA THR A 246 3.58 5.61 -9.09
C THR A 246 3.49 4.12 -9.42
N SER A 247 3.74 3.25 -8.44
CA SER A 247 3.65 1.79 -8.62
C SER A 247 2.24 1.34 -9.03
N VAL A 248 1.21 1.91 -8.41
CA VAL A 248 -0.21 1.63 -8.73
C VAL A 248 -0.53 2.10 -10.14
N ARG A 249 -0.08 3.31 -10.53
CA ARG A 249 -0.28 3.87 -11.87
C ARG A 249 0.39 3.04 -12.95
N VAL A 250 1.61 2.57 -12.73
CA VAL A 250 2.34 1.70 -13.66
C VAL A 250 1.62 0.35 -13.83
N ARG A 251 1.16 -0.25 -12.73
CA ARG A 251 0.47 -1.56 -12.74
C ARG A 251 -0.92 -1.49 -13.38
N ARG A 252 -1.74 -0.49 -13.03
CA ARG A 252 -3.12 -0.37 -13.52
C ARG A 252 -3.26 0.35 -14.86
N GLY A 253 -2.22 1.06 -15.30
CA GLY A 253 -2.29 1.98 -16.44
C GLY A 253 -3.04 3.28 -16.10
N PRO A 254 -3.02 4.26 -17.01
CA PRO A 254 -3.70 5.53 -16.81
C PRO A 254 -5.23 5.35 -16.75
N SER A 255 -5.93 6.27 -16.09
CA SER A 255 -7.41 6.35 -16.08
C SER A 255 -7.95 7.22 -17.21
N HIS A 256 -7.09 8.00 -17.85
CA HIS A 256 -7.41 8.85 -18.99
C HIS A 256 -6.38 8.61 -20.10
N LEU A 257 -6.83 8.50 -21.33
CA LEU A 257 -6.03 8.36 -22.54
C LEU A 257 -6.40 9.49 -23.49
N ARG A 258 -5.44 9.95 -24.28
CA ARG A 258 -5.69 10.83 -25.43
C ARG A 258 -5.45 10.02 -26.70
N LEU A 259 -6.48 9.90 -27.52
CA LEU A 259 -6.42 9.28 -28.85
C LEU A 259 -6.48 10.38 -29.93
N GLY A 260 -6.06 10.07 -31.16
CA GLY A 260 -6.11 11.01 -32.28
C GLY A 260 -4.84 11.86 -32.45
N SER A 261 -4.87 12.77 -33.43
CA SER A 261 -3.76 13.68 -33.71
C SER A 261 -3.64 14.77 -32.65
N LYS A 262 -2.49 15.44 -32.61
CA LYS A 262 -2.23 16.55 -31.67
C LYS A 262 -3.28 17.66 -31.75
N ASP A 263 -3.85 17.87 -32.94
CA ASP A 263 -4.78 18.95 -33.23
C ASP A 263 -6.24 18.58 -32.93
N PHE A 264 -6.58 17.28 -32.84
CA PHE A 264 -7.93 16.79 -32.54
C PHE A 264 -7.90 15.62 -31.54
N PRO A 265 -7.50 15.87 -30.28
CA PRO A 265 -7.43 14.82 -29.28
C PRO A 265 -8.84 14.38 -28.84
N THR A 266 -9.07 13.07 -28.85
CA THR A 266 -10.22 12.45 -28.20
C THR A 266 -9.82 11.98 -26.81
N ASP A 267 -10.41 12.56 -25.77
CA ASP A 267 -10.20 12.13 -24.39
C ASP A 267 -11.01 10.86 -24.09
N VAL A 268 -10.32 9.81 -23.68
CA VAL A 268 -10.90 8.51 -23.34
C VAL A 268 -10.73 8.22 -21.86
N ARG A 269 -11.84 8.04 -21.16
CA ARG A 269 -11.89 7.69 -19.74
C ARG A 269 -12.00 6.19 -19.55
N ILE A 270 -11.11 5.62 -18.74
CA ILE A 270 -11.12 4.21 -18.35
C ILE A 270 -11.78 4.08 -16.98
N ARG A 271 -12.91 3.36 -16.89
CA ARG A 271 -13.64 3.15 -15.64
C ARG A 271 -14.21 1.75 -15.50
N LYS A 272 -14.44 1.31 -14.27
CA LYS A 272 -15.22 0.10 -14.00
C LYS A 272 -16.71 0.44 -14.07
N ALA A 273 -17.50 -0.40 -14.70
CA ALA A 273 -18.95 -0.36 -14.60
C ALA A 273 -19.40 -1.36 -13.55
N LYS A 274 -20.32 -0.94 -12.67
CA LYS A 274 -20.81 -1.74 -11.54
C LYS A 274 -22.32 -1.81 -11.49
N HIS A 275 -23.00 -0.83 -12.08
CA HIS A 275 -24.46 -0.72 -12.06
C HIS A 275 -24.98 -0.66 -13.50
N PRO A 276 -26.19 -1.17 -13.79
CA PRO A 276 -26.77 -1.08 -15.13
C PRO A 276 -26.82 0.36 -15.68
N ALA A 277 -27.05 1.34 -14.80
CA ALA A 277 -27.01 2.77 -15.15
C ALA A 277 -25.65 3.25 -15.70
N ASP A 278 -24.56 2.51 -15.46
CA ASP A 278 -23.23 2.84 -15.96
C ASP A 278 -23.05 2.61 -17.46
N VAL A 279 -23.96 1.83 -18.07
CA VAL A 279 -23.93 1.42 -19.47
C VAL A 279 -25.16 1.88 -20.27
N THR A 280 -26.20 2.36 -19.59
CA THR A 280 -27.42 2.86 -20.21
C THR A 280 -27.15 4.06 -21.12
N ASN A 281 -27.76 4.07 -22.30
CA ASN A 281 -27.67 5.15 -23.29
C ASN A 281 -26.24 5.45 -23.78
N LEU A 282 -25.32 4.48 -23.69
CA LEU A 282 -24.01 4.58 -24.34
C LEU A 282 -24.09 4.12 -25.79
N VAL A 283 -23.33 4.78 -26.66
CA VAL A 283 -23.22 4.41 -28.08
C VAL A 283 -22.09 3.39 -28.22
N PRO A 284 -22.34 2.17 -28.70
CA PRO A 284 -21.30 1.16 -28.68
C PRO A 284 -20.50 1.14 -30.00
N ASP A 285 -19.27 1.64 -29.95
CA ASP A 285 -18.39 1.92 -31.11
C ASP A 285 -16.98 1.28 -30.94
N GLY A 286 -16.87 0.33 -30.00
CA GLY A 286 -15.59 -0.12 -29.46
C GLY A 286 -15.05 -1.40 -30.07
N SER A 287 -15.81 -2.01 -30.98
CA SER A 287 -15.42 -3.21 -31.73
C SER A 287 -16.00 -3.14 -33.14
N PRO A 288 -15.21 -3.47 -34.17
CA PRO A 288 -15.68 -3.43 -35.56
C PRO A 288 -16.82 -4.41 -35.83
N PHE A 289 -16.91 -5.51 -35.08
CA PHE A 289 -17.88 -6.58 -35.32
C PHE A 289 -18.94 -6.68 -34.22
N PHE A 290 -18.54 -6.48 -32.96
CA PHE A 290 -19.41 -6.66 -31.81
C PHE A 290 -20.02 -5.36 -31.28
N GLY A 291 -19.76 -4.22 -31.94
CA GLY A 291 -20.28 -2.89 -31.56
C GLY A 291 -21.71 -2.93 -31.02
N PRO A 292 -22.73 -3.32 -31.80
CA PRO A 292 -24.12 -3.33 -31.33
C PRO A 292 -24.36 -4.10 -30.02
N PHE A 293 -23.56 -5.13 -29.74
CA PHE A 293 -23.75 -6.02 -28.59
C PHE A 293 -23.02 -5.57 -27.32
N LEU A 294 -22.10 -4.60 -27.39
CA LEU A 294 -21.24 -4.25 -26.24
C LEU A 294 -22.05 -3.83 -25.00
N ALA A 295 -23.14 -3.07 -25.20
CA ALA A 295 -23.99 -2.65 -24.10
C ALA A 295 -24.67 -3.85 -23.42
N VAL A 296 -25.26 -4.76 -24.21
CA VAL A 296 -25.94 -5.97 -23.70
C VAL A 296 -24.96 -6.89 -22.96
N PHE A 297 -23.75 -7.09 -23.49
CA PHE A 297 -22.73 -7.90 -22.82
C PHE A 297 -22.33 -7.29 -21.46
N ALA A 298 -22.20 -5.96 -21.40
CA ALA A 298 -21.90 -5.27 -20.16
C ALA A 298 -23.04 -5.38 -19.14
N GLU A 299 -24.28 -5.20 -19.57
CA GLU A 299 -25.47 -5.34 -18.72
C GLU A 299 -25.58 -6.74 -18.11
N ARG A 300 -25.39 -7.79 -18.94
CA ARG A 300 -25.38 -9.19 -18.49
C ARG A 300 -24.28 -9.46 -17.47
N SER A 301 -23.04 -9.06 -17.81
CA SER A 301 -21.90 -9.21 -16.91
C SER A 301 -22.14 -8.50 -15.56
N ILE A 302 -22.73 -7.29 -15.58
CA ILE A 302 -23.08 -6.56 -14.35
C ILE A 302 -24.14 -7.31 -13.53
N ALA A 303 -25.19 -7.83 -14.17
CA ALA A 303 -26.23 -8.62 -13.50
C ALA A 303 -25.66 -9.87 -12.83
N GLU A 304 -24.65 -10.49 -13.44
CA GLU A 304 -23.94 -11.67 -12.92
C GLU A 304 -22.85 -11.34 -11.88
N ARG A 305 -22.64 -10.05 -11.61
CA ARG A 305 -21.58 -9.51 -10.72
C ARG A 305 -20.16 -9.80 -11.24
N ASP A 306 -20.05 -9.91 -12.54
CA ASP A 306 -18.80 -10.07 -13.24
C ASP A 306 -18.19 -8.71 -13.61
N PRO A 307 -16.85 -8.59 -13.51
CA PRO A 307 -16.18 -7.31 -13.64
C PRO A 307 -16.21 -6.80 -15.08
N VAL A 308 -16.69 -5.56 -15.23
CA VAL A 308 -16.72 -4.82 -16.49
C VAL A 308 -15.82 -3.59 -16.39
N VAL A 309 -14.97 -3.40 -17.39
CA VAL A 309 -14.17 -2.17 -17.56
C VAL A 309 -14.48 -1.55 -18.92
N LEU A 310 -14.84 -0.28 -18.92
CA LEU A 310 -15.17 0.48 -20.12
C LEU A 310 -14.06 1.49 -20.41
N ALA A 311 -13.80 1.69 -21.70
CA ALA A 311 -13.11 2.84 -22.24
C ALA A 311 -14.13 3.72 -22.96
N LEU A 312 -14.32 4.95 -22.47
CA LEU A 312 -15.38 5.85 -22.91
C LEU A 312 -14.79 7.11 -23.53
N ALA A 313 -15.13 7.40 -24.78
CA ALA A 313 -14.95 8.71 -25.40
C ALA A 313 -16.30 9.44 -25.34
N ASP A 314 -16.45 10.37 -24.40
CA ASP A 314 -17.75 10.96 -24.07
C ASP A 314 -18.81 9.88 -23.78
N ARG A 315 -19.87 9.77 -24.60
CA ARG A 315 -20.92 8.74 -24.48
C ARG A 315 -20.66 7.48 -25.32
N LYS A 316 -19.52 7.40 -26.01
CA LYS A 316 -19.17 6.26 -26.87
C LYS A 316 -18.32 5.24 -26.13
N ILE A 317 -18.70 3.97 -26.17
CA ILE A 317 -17.82 2.87 -25.76
C ILE A 317 -16.81 2.67 -26.88
N VAL A 318 -15.56 3.07 -26.67
CA VAL A 318 -14.45 2.88 -27.63
C VAL A 318 -13.59 1.65 -27.31
N GLY A 319 -13.90 0.98 -26.20
CA GLY A 319 -13.35 -0.32 -25.84
C GLY A 319 -13.98 -0.85 -24.55
N MET A 320 -13.91 -2.16 -24.34
CA MET A 320 -14.49 -2.84 -23.20
C MET A 320 -13.70 -4.11 -22.86
N SER A 321 -13.55 -4.40 -21.58
CA SER A 321 -13.13 -5.73 -21.11
C SER A 321 -14.11 -6.31 -20.10
N LEU A 322 -14.41 -7.58 -20.29
CA LEU A 322 -15.30 -8.41 -19.47
C LEU A 322 -14.52 -9.62 -19.00
N PHE A 323 -14.91 -10.19 -17.87
CA PHE A 323 -14.35 -11.45 -17.39
C PHE A 323 -15.42 -12.26 -16.70
N ASP A 324 -15.82 -13.35 -17.36
CA ASP A 324 -16.75 -14.31 -16.84
C ASP A 324 -16.06 -15.12 -15.72
N ARG A 325 -16.63 -15.08 -14.51
CA ARG A 325 -16.00 -15.76 -13.35
C ARG A 325 -16.31 -17.24 -13.27
N GLU A 326 -17.29 -17.75 -13.99
CA GLU A 326 -17.67 -19.17 -13.95
C GLU A 326 -16.74 -20.01 -14.84
N SER A 327 -16.60 -19.60 -16.10
CA SER A 327 -15.70 -20.17 -17.09
C SER A 327 -14.26 -19.68 -16.98
N MET A 328 -14.03 -18.58 -16.26
CA MET A 328 -12.73 -17.90 -16.14
C MET A 328 -12.20 -17.36 -17.49
N ILE A 329 -13.11 -17.03 -18.41
CA ILE A 329 -12.80 -16.54 -19.75
C ILE A 329 -13.06 -15.03 -19.82
N GLY A 330 -12.08 -14.29 -20.31
CA GLY A 330 -12.19 -12.87 -20.60
C GLY A 330 -12.66 -12.57 -22.02
N SER A 331 -13.23 -11.38 -22.22
CA SER A 331 -13.47 -10.81 -23.55
C SER A 331 -12.95 -9.38 -23.60
N LEU A 332 -12.14 -9.08 -24.60
CA LEU A 332 -11.55 -7.76 -24.85
C LEU A 332 -12.01 -7.24 -26.21
N PHE A 333 -12.66 -6.10 -26.18
CA PHE A 333 -13.14 -5.37 -27.35
C PHE A 333 -12.42 -4.03 -27.42
N ALA A 334 -11.67 -3.79 -28.50
CA ALA A 334 -11.00 -2.52 -28.73
C ALA A 334 -10.53 -2.44 -30.18
N SER A 335 -10.74 -1.29 -30.81
CA SER A 335 -10.19 -1.01 -32.15
C SER A 335 -8.77 -0.44 -32.09
N GLU A 336 -8.40 0.16 -30.95
CA GLU A 336 -7.12 0.85 -30.75
C GLU A 336 -6.18 0.09 -29.82
N GLU A 337 -4.91 -0.06 -30.22
CA GLU A 337 -3.90 -0.81 -29.47
C GLU A 337 -3.68 -0.23 -28.06
N VAL A 338 -3.67 1.10 -27.95
CA VAL A 338 -3.45 1.81 -26.68
C VAL A 338 -4.58 1.52 -25.69
N VAL A 339 -5.82 1.47 -26.16
CA VAL A 339 -7.00 1.16 -25.36
C VAL A 339 -6.94 -0.29 -24.88
N ALA A 340 -6.69 -1.23 -25.79
CA ALA A 340 -6.53 -2.66 -25.49
C ALA A 340 -5.47 -2.92 -24.41
N ARG A 341 -4.33 -2.24 -24.51
CA ARG A 341 -3.22 -2.35 -23.55
C ARG A 341 -3.59 -1.88 -22.14
N VAL A 342 -4.42 -0.85 -22.00
CA VAL A 342 -4.86 -0.39 -20.68
C VAL A 342 -5.95 -1.30 -20.12
N LEU A 343 -6.92 -1.72 -20.93
CA LEU A 343 -8.00 -2.61 -20.49
C LEU A 343 -7.48 -3.96 -19.96
N THR A 344 -6.45 -4.53 -20.59
CA THR A 344 -5.80 -5.79 -20.13
C THR A 344 -4.97 -5.65 -18.87
N LYS A 345 -4.58 -4.42 -18.49
CA LYS A 345 -3.99 -4.12 -17.17
C LYS A 345 -5.07 -3.92 -16.10
N ARG A 346 -6.22 -3.35 -16.47
CA ARG A 346 -7.34 -3.08 -15.55
C ARG A 346 -8.10 -4.32 -15.15
N LEU A 347 -8.21 -5.27 -16.07
CA LEU A 347 -8.81 -6.57 -15.86
C LEU A 347 -7.81 -7.66 -16.26
N ARG A 348 -7.24 -8.32 -15.25
CA ARG A 348 -6.16 -9.28 -15.45
C ARG A 348 -6.75 -10.64 -15.81
N MET A 349 -6.87 -10.91 -17.10
CA MET A 349 -7.43 -12.15 -17.64
C MET A 349 -6.31 -13.14 -17.95
N ARG A 350 -6.49 -14.41 -17.59
CA ARG A 350 -5.54 -15.50 -17.94
C ARG A 350 -5.80 -15.97 -19.36
N ASP A 351 -7.07 -16.26 -19.63
CA ASP A 351 -7.62 -16.73 -20.89
C ASP A 351 -8.63 -15.70 -21.37
N PHE A 352 -8.54 -15.25 -22.62
CA PHE A 352 -9.46 -14.23 -23.13
C PHE A 352 -9.53 -14.19 -24.65
N PHE A 353 -10.67 -13.76 -25.16
CA PHE A 353 -10.85 -13.39 -26.56
C PHE A 353 -10.47 -11.93 -26.78
N ALA A 354 -9.88 -11.63 -27.94
CA ALA A 354 -9.62 -10.27 -28.40
C ALA A 354 -9.94 -10.13 -29.90
N ASP A 355 -10.28 -8.91 -30.34
CA ASP A 355 -10.47 -8.62 -31.76
C ASP A 355 -9.17 -8.90 -32.55
N GLY A 356 -9.29 -9.53 -33.73
CA GLY A 356 -8.15 -10.06 -34.49
C GLY A 356 -7.24 -9.02 -35.14
N ASN A 357 -7.64 -7.75 -35.13
CA ASN A 357 -6.85 -6.61 -35.59
C ASN A 357 -5.80 -6.15 -34.55
N LEU A 358 -5.88 -6.63 -33.31
CA LEU A 358 -4.97 -6.24 -32.24
C LEU A 358 -3.67 -7.05 -32.30
N PRO A 359 -2.49 -6.41 -32.20
CA PRO A 359 -1.21 -7.12 -32.27
C PRO A 359 -0.95 -7.92 -30.98
N GLY A 360 -0.92 -9.26 -31.08
CA GLY A 360 -0.80 -10.16 -29.92
C GLY A 360 0.37 -9.88 -28.98
N ARG A 361 1.46 -9.27 -29.46
CA ARG A 361 2.64 -8.87 -28.66
C ARG A 361 2.30 -7.99 -27.44
N ILE A 362 1.20 -7.24 -27.49
CA ILE A 362 0.83 -6.32 -26.40
C ILE A 362 0.26 -7.05 -25.18
N PHE A 363 -0.20 -8.28 -25.35
CA PHE A 363 -0.92 -9.01 -24.31
C PHE A 363 -0.03 -9.88 -23.42
N ARG A 364 1.21 -10.16 -23.85
CA ARG A 364 2.10 -11.14 -23.21
C ARG A 364 1.38 -12.48 -23.00
N ALA A 365 0.68 -12.93 -24.04
CA ALA A 365 -0.11 -14.16 -24.06
C ALA A 365 0.12 -14.87 -25.41
N LYS A 366 -0.02 -16.20 -25.43
CA LYS A 366 0.10 -17.02 -26.63
C LYS A 366 -1.26 -17.13 -27.30
N GLU A 367 -1.29 -17.00 -28.63
CA GLU A 367 -2.45 -17.34 -29.44
C GLU A 367 -2.67 -18.86 -29.39
N ILE A 368 -3.87 -19.27 -29.02
CA ILE A 368 -4.24 -20.69 -28.90
C ILE A 368 -5.15 -21.10 -30.06
N ASP A 369 -6.13 -20.26 -30.38
CA ASP A 369 -7.07 -20.53 -31.47
C ASP A 369 -7.58 -19.23 -32.10
N ARG A 370 -8.07 -19.34 -33.33
CA ARG A 370 -8.58 -18.23 -34.12
C ARG A 370 -9.97 -18.56 -34.62
N PHE A 371 -10.89 -17.62 -34.43
CA PHE A 371 -12.29 -17.75 -34.76
C PHE A 371 -12.59 -16.82 -35.92
N THR A 372 -13.20 -17.37 -36.96
CA THR A 372 -13.72 -16.58 -38.09
C THR A 372 -15.05 -15.97 -37.68
N ILE A 373 -15.17 -14.66 -37.81
CA ILE A 373 -16.43 -13.94 -37.66
C ILE A 373 -17.09 -13.93 -39.03
N LEU A 374 -18.26 -14.53 -39.09
CA LEU A 374 -19.07 -14.74 -40.27
C LEU A 374 -20.33 -13.89 -40.19
N GLN A 375 -20.80 -13.38 -41.33
CA GLN A 375 -21.98 -12.54 -41.44
C GLN A 375 -22.94 -13.06 -42.52
N LEU A 376 -24.23 -13.02 -42.21
CA LEU A 376 -25.32 -13.17 -43.16
C LEU A 376 -26.12 -11.87 -43.21
N GLN A 377 -26.35 -11.33 -44.40
CA GLN A 377 -27.23 -10.18 -44.61
C GLN A 377 -28.62 -10.67 -45.02
N ASN A 378 -29.65 -9.97 -44.54
CA ASN A 378 -31.06 -10.22 -44.84
C ASN A 378 -31.40 -11.72 -44.74
N PRO A 379 -31.31 -12.31 -43.54
CA PRO A 379 -31.60 -13.73 -43.33
C PRO A 379 -32.96 -14.09 -43.94
N THR A 380 -32.97 -15.15 -44.73
CA THR A 380 -34.21 -15.78 -45.21
C THR A 380 -34.83 -16.61 -44.10
N ALA A 381 -36.10 -17.02 -44.25
CA ALA A 381 -36.74 -17.97 -43.35
C ALA A 381 -36.64 -19.41 -43.89
N PRO A 382 -35.53 -20.15 -43.65
CA PRO A 382 -35.42 -21.53 -44.11
C PRO A 382 -36.43 -22.42 -43.37
N ALA A 383 -36.93 -23.44 -44.07
CA ALA A 383 -37.70 -24.49 -43.43
C ALA A 383 -36.81 -25.27 -42.43
N TYR A 384 -37.41 -25.69 -41.33
CA TYR A 384 -36.82 -26.59 -40.35
C TYR A 384 -37.90 -27.56 -39.86
N ASP A 385 -37.48 -28.73 -39.38
CA ASP A 385 -38.39 -29.71 -38.82
C ASP A 385 -38.76 -29.36 -37.37
N ALA A 386 -39.98 -28.86 -37.17
CA ALA A 386 -40.50 -28.48 -35.87
C ALA A 386 -40.75 -29.69 -34.92
N THR A 387 -40.74 -30.92 -35.44
CA THR A 387 -40.79 -32.15 -34.62
C THR A 387 -39.42 -32.48 -34.02
N ILE A 388 -38.35 -32.01 -34.65
CA ILE A 388 -36.96 -32.21 -34.22
C ILE A 388 -36.47 -31.00 -33.41
N VAL A 389 -36.76 -29.78 -33.84
CA VAL A 389 -36.30 -28.55 -33.18
C VAL A 389 -37.47 -27.69 -32.73
N ARG A 390 -37.43 -27.25 -31.48
CA ARG A 390 -38.44 -26.35 -30.92
C ARG A 390 -37.81 -25.24 -30.07
N PRO A 391 -38.56 -24.16 -29.78
CA PRO A 391 -38.14 -23.18 -28.79
C PRO A 391 -37.81 -23.85 -27.45
N MET A 392 -36.75 -23.36 -26.82
CA MET A 392 -36.33 -23.76 -25.49
C MET A 392 -37.32 -23.24 -24.44
N THR A 393 -37.59 -24.05 -23.43
CA THR A 393 -38.41 -23.70 -22.27
C THR A 393 -37.59 -23.80 -20.99
N ALA A 394 -38.13 -23.28 -19.88
CA ALA A 394 -37.45 -23.37 -18.59
C ALA A 394 -37.21 -24.82 -18.12
N ALA A 395 -38.04 -25.77 -18.59
CA ALA A 395 -37.89 -27.20 -18.27
C ALA A 395 -36.64 -27.82 -18.93
N ASP A 396 -36.14 -27.23 -20.02
CA ASP A 396 -34.99 -27.74 -20.77
C ASP A 396 -33.64 -27.28 -20.16
N LEU A 397 -33.65 -26.32 -19.23
CA LEU A 397 -32.44 -25.67 -18.72
C LEU A 397 -31.45 -26.65 -18.08
N SER A 398 -31.93 -27.64 -17.32
CA SER A 398 -31.06 -28.64 -16.69
C SER A 398 -30.28 -29.44 -17.73
N ASP A 399 -30.96 -29.86 -18.79
CA ASP A 399 -30.38 -30.69 -19.85
C ASP A 399 -29.41 -29.87 -20.69
N VAL A 400 -29.78 -28.63 -21.02
CA VAL A 400 -28.92 -27.69 -21.74
C VAL A 400 -27.64 -27.39 -20.97
N VAL A 401 -27.73 -27.16 -19.64
CA VAL A 401 -26.55 -26.98 -18.78
C VAL A 401 -25.69 -28.24 -18.80
N ALA A 402 -26.28 -29.43 -18.63
CA ALA A 402 -25.53 -30.68 -18.65
C ALA A 402 -24.76 -30.88 -19.98
N ILE A 403 -25.40 -30.60 -21.11
CA ILE A 403 -24.76 -30.67 -22.43
C ILE A 403 -23.62 -29.64 -22.54
N ALA A 404 -23.84 -28.40 -22.09
CA ALA A 404 -22.84 -27.36 -22.14
C ALA A 404 -21.60 -27.72 -21.30
N GLU A 405 -21.80 -28.20 -20.06
CA GLU A 405 -20.71 -28.61 -19.17
C GLU A 405 -19.93 -29.81 -19.72
N GLN A 406 -20.64 -30.78 -20.30
CA GLN A 406 -20.03 -31.94 -20.95
C GLN A 406 -19.17 -31.53 -22.16
N VAL A 407 -19.66 -30.63 -23.02
CA VAL A 407 -18.98 -30.27 -24.26
C VAL A 407 -17.85 -29.26 -24.04
N TYR A 408 -18.01 -28.31 -23.12
CA TYR A 408 -17.04 -27.26 -22.86
C TYR A 408 -16.04 -27.61 -21.74
N GLY A 409 -16.28 -28.69 -20.99
CA GLY A 409 -15.36 -29.16 -19.95
C GLY A 409 -15.26 -28.20 -18.76
N GLY A 410 -16.32 -27.44 -18.47
CA GLY A 410 -16.35 -26.44 -17.41
C GLY A 410 -17.77 -26.03 -17.04
N ARG A 411 -17.93 -25.39 -15.88
CA ARG A 411 -19.22 -24.90 -15.40
C ARG A 411 -19.85 -23.94 -16.41
N SER A 412 -21.15 -24.10 -16.61
CA SER A 412 -21.87 -23.43 -17.69
C SER A 412 -23.25 -22.89 -17.26
N ARG A 413 -23.63 -23.10 -16.01
CA ARG A 413 -24.97 -22.81 -15.52
C ARG A 413 -25.33 -21.34 -15.62
N LYS A 414 -24.45 -20.44 -15.16
CA LYS A 414 -24.74 -19.01 -15.12
C LYS A 414 -24.98 -18.46 -16.51
N PHE A 415 -24.09 -18.76 -17.46
CA PHE A 415 -24.22 -18.23 -18.82
C PHE A 415 -25.51 -18.73 -19.49
N VAL A 416 -25.85 -20.03 -19.32
CA VAL A 416 -27.07 -20.62 -19.93
C VAL A 416 -28.32 -19.97 -19.34
N GLU A 417 -28.40 -19.91 -18.01
CA GLU A 417 -29.56 -19.31 -17.33
C GLU A 417 -29.67 -17.81 -17.65
N SER A 418 -28.55 -17.10 -17.75
CA SER A 418 -28.51 -15.67 -18.10
C SER A 418 -28.91 -15.42 -19.55
N SER A 419 -28.47 -16.26 -20.49
CA SER A 419 -28.91 -16.19 -21.89
C SER A 419 -30.43 -16.36 -21.99
N PHE A 420 -30.97 -17.40 -21.33
CA PHE A 420 -32.40 -17.68 -21.32
C PHE A 420 -33.22 -16.57 -20.64
N ARG A 421 -32.85 -16.13 -19.43
CA ARG A 421 -33.56 -15.07 -18.70
C ARG A 421 -33.37 -13.69 -19.32
N GLY A 422 -32.24 -13.46 -19.98
CA GLY A 422 -31.86 -12.22 -20.67
C GLY A 422 -32.51 -12.03 -22.04
N GLY A 423 -33.45 -12.91 -22.42
CA GLY A 423 -34.26 -12.79 -23.62
C GLY A 423 -33.60 -13.31 -24.90
N ASP A 424 -32.54 -14.11 -24.81
CA ASP A 424 -32.03 -14.78 -26.02
C ASP A 424 -33.04 -15.81 -26.55
N LEU A 425 -33.11 -15.90 -27.87
CA LEU A 425 -33.92 -16.89 -28.57
C LEU A 425 -33.24 -18.26 -28.45
N GLY A 426 -33.66 -19.05 -27.47
CA GLY A 426 -33.16 -20.40 -27.25
C GLY A 426 -33.95 -21.45 -28.04
N PHE A 427 -33.24 -22.43 -28.60
CA PHE A 427 -33.81 -23.60 -29.28
C PHE A 427 -33.15 -24.87 -28.78
N VAL A 428 -33.92 -25.95 -28.73
CA VAL A 428 -33.44 -27.30 -28.42
C VAL A 428 -33.75 -28.25 -29.57
N ALA A 429 -32.80 -29.14 -29.85
CA ALA A 429 -32.98 -30.26 -30.75
C ALA A 429 -33.28 -31.50 -29.92
N MET A 430 -34.33 -32.22 -30.30
CA MET A 430 -34.82 -33.42 -29.63
C MET A 430 -34.33 -34.67 -30.37
N HIS A 431 -33.94 -35.68 -29.60
CA HIS A 431 -33.81 -37.05 -30.08
C HIS A 431 -34.72 -37.94 -29.21
N GLY A 432 -35.91 -38.24 -29.72
CA GLY A 432 -36.97 -38.83 -28.89
C GLY A 432 -37.38 -37.88 -27.77
N PRO A 433 -37.45 -38.33 -26.50
CA PRO A 433 -37.80 -37.47 -25.37
C PRO A 433 -36.64 -36.60 -24.86
N ALA A 434 -35.40 -36.84 -25.30
CA ALA A 434 -34.21 -36.21 -24.76
C ALA A 434 -33.76 -34.99 -25.57
N VAL A 435 -33.24 -33.97 -24.90
CA VAL A 435 -32.52 -32.87 -25.54
C VAL A 435 -31.16 -33.38 -26.01
N ALA A 436 -30.91 -33.33 -27.32
CA ALA A 436 -29.67 -33.76 -27.97
C ALA A 436 -28.77 -32.58 -28.39
N GLY A 437 -29.32 -31.37 -28.40
CA GLY A 437 -28.54 -30.17 -28.72
C GLY A 437 -29.33 -28.90 -28.46
N PHE A 438 -28.64 -27.77 -28.53
CA PHE A 438 -29.25 -26.47 -28.32
C PHE A 438 -28.50 -25.37 -29.08
N GLY A 439 -29.13 -24.21 -29.19
CA GLY A 439 -28.54 -23.00 -29.76
C GLY A 439 -29.27 -21.75 -29.30
N PHE A 440 -28.54 -20.66 -29.13
CA PHE A 440 -29.09 -19.35 -28.79
C PHE A 440 -28.89 -18.34 -29.92
N ALA A 441 -29.70 -17.28 -29.89
CA ALA A 441 -29.50 -16.08 -30.67
C ALA A 441 -29.85 -14.83 -29.84
N THR A 442 -28.94 -13.86 -29.79
CA THR A 442 -29.18 -12.53 -29.20
C THR A 442 -29.58 -11.55 -30.29
N VAL A 443 -30.62 -10.75 -30.08
CA VAL A 443 -31.07 -9.70 -31.00
C VAL A 443 -30.84 -8.32 -30.38
N VAL A 444 -30.22 -7.41 -31.13
CA VAL A 444 -30.03 -6.00 -30.76
C VAL A 444 -30.38 -5.11 -31.95
N GLY A 445 -31.56 -4.48 -31.88
CA GLY A 445 -32.10 -3.70 -32.99
C GLY A 445 -32.20 -4.55 -34.27
N PRO A 446 -31.66 -4.09 -35.43
CA PRO A 446 -31.71 -4.83 -36.68
C PRO A 446 -30.61 -5.90 -36.82
N VAL A 447 -29.82 -6.17 -35.77
CA VAL A 447 -28.66 -7.08 -35.82
C VAL A 447 -28.85 -8.22 -34.83
N ALA A 448 -28.41 -9.42 -35.18
CA ALA A 448 -28.41 -10.57 -34.29
C ALA A 448 -27.07 -11.30 -34.25
N ARG A 449 -26.80 -12.01 -33.15
CA ARG A 449 -25.65 -12.89 -32.99
C ARG A 449 -26.16 -14.30 -32.73
N LEU A 450 -25.80 -15.26 -33.58
CA LEU A 450 -25.94 -16.68 -33.23
C LEU A 450 -24.77 -17.08 -32.34
N HIS A 451 -25.06 -17.77 -31.24
CA HIS A 451 -24.04 -18.29 -30.34
C HIS A 451 -24.44 -19.65 -29.77
N THR A 452 -23.44 -20.35 -29.21
CA THR A 452 -23.64 -21.59 -28.45
C THR A 452 -24.38 -22.69 -29.21
N LEU A 453 -24.01 -22.94 -30.47
CA LEU A 453 -24.53 -24.09 -31.23
C LEU A 453 -23.84 -25.37 -30.75
N THR A 454 -24.58 -26.23 -30.07
CA THR A 454 -24.02 -27.42 -29.43
C THR A 454 -24.90 -28.64 -29.65
N VAL A 455 -24.29 -29.75 -30.05
CA VAL A 455 -24.94 -31.07 -30.17
C VAL A 455 -24.04 -32.08 -29.47
N VAL A 456 -24.65 -32.96 -28.66
CA VAL A 456 -23.93 -34.03 -27.95
C VAL A 456 -23.22 -34.94 -28.94
N ALA A 457 -22.05 -35.48 -28.56
CA ALA A 457 -21.17 -36.19 -29.49
C ALA A 457 -21.86 -37.38 -30.19
N THR A 458 -22.73 -38.10 -29.49
CA THR A 458 -23.50 -39.26 -29.98
C THR A 458 -24.50 -38.94 -31.08
N ASP A 459 -24.94 -37.68 -31.17
CA ASP A 459 -26.01 -37.22 -32.07
C ASP A 459 -25.51 -36.26 -33.16
N ARG A 460 -24.19 -36.08 -33.26
CA ARG A 460 -23.56 -35.32 -34.34
C ARG A 460 -23.71 -36.03 -35.69
N ALA A 461 -23.53 -35.27 -36.77
CA ALA A 461 -23.65 -35.73 -38.15
C ALA A 461 -25.05 -36.26 -38.57
N ARG A 462 -26.09 -35.98 -37.78
CA ARG A 462 -27.50 -36.32 -38.07
C ARG A 462 -28.35 -35.15 -38.59
N GLY A 463 -27.73 -34.02 -38.90
CA GLY A 463 -28.44 -32.81 -39.36
C GLY A 463 -28.97 -31.89 -38.25
N LEU A 464 -28.94 -32.28 -36.98
CA LEU A 464 -29.46 -31.48 -35.86
C LEU A 464 -28.88 -30.06 -35.78
N GLY A 465 -27.58 -29.90 -36.05
CA GLY A 465 -26.95 -28.58 -36.08
C GLY A 465 -27.45 -27.67 -37.21
N THR A 466 -27.83 -28.26 -38.34
CA THR A 466 -28.47 -27.56 -39.46
C THR A 466 -29.87 -27.12 -39.06
N GLU A 467 -30.68 -28.02 -38.48
CA GLU A 467 -32.04 -27.71 -38.03
C GLU A 467 -32.05 -26.61 -36.96
N LEU A 468 -31.15 -26.67 -35.97
CA LEU A 468 -30.97 -25.61 -34.97
C LEU A 468 -30.57 -24.26 -35.59
N THR A 469 -29.80 -24.29 -36.66
CA THR A 469 -29.41 -23.06 -37.38
C THR A 469 -30.58 -22.52 -38.18
N ASN A 470 -31.32 -23.37 -38.88
CA ASN A 470 -32.49 -22.98 -39.66
C ASN A 470 -33.59 -22.41 -38.76
N ALA A 471 -33.90 -23.04 -37.63
CA ALA A 471 -34.91 -22.55 -36.68
C ALA A 471 -34.58 -21.15 -36.14
N ARG A 472 -33.31 -20.91 -35.79
CA ARG A 472 -32.84 -19.58 -35.37
C ARG A 472 -32.94 -18.57 -36.51
N LEU A 473 -32.45 -18.89 -37.71
CA LEU A 473 -32.53 -17.99 -38.86
C LEU A 473 -33.97 -17.66 -39.26
N ALA A 474 -34.87 -18.65 -39.24
CA ALA A 474 -36.29 -18.46 -39.53
C ALA A 474 -36.94 -17.48 -38.56
N THR A 475 -36.63 -17.61 -37.27
CA THR A 475 -37.13 -16.69 -36.25
C THR A 475 -36.53 -15.29 -36.41
N LEU A 476 -35.23 -15.18 -36.68
CA LEU A 476 -34.58 -13.88 -36.91
C LEU A 476 -35.12 -13.17 -38.16
N ALA A 477 -35.40 -13.91 -39.23
CA ALA A 477 -36.03 -13.39 -40.44
C ALA A 477 -37.44 -12.86 -40.15
N ALA A 478 -38.24 -13.60 -39.37
CA ALA A 478 -39.58 -13.17 -38.95
C ALA A 478 -39.55 -11.91 -38.06
N LEU A 479 -38.48 -11.72 -37.28
CA LEU A 479 -38.24 -10.52 -36.48
C LEU A 479 -37.70 -9.32 -37.29
N GLY A 480 -37.50 -9.48 -38.61
CA GLY A 480 -37.00 -8.41 -39.47
C GLY A 480 -35.53 -8.06 -39.25
N VAL A 481 -34.73 -8.98 -38.68
CA VAL A 481 -33.29 -8.80 -38.53
C VAL A 481 -32.66 -8.67 -39.91
N GLN A 482 -31.79 -7.67 -40.09
CA GLN A 482 -31.14 -7.37 -41.36
C GLN A 482 -29.74 -7.96 -41.45
N ARG A 483 -29.14 -8.28 -40.30
CA ARG A 483 -27.74 -8.74 -40.24
C ARG A 483 -27.54 -9.72 -39.10
N VAL A 484 -26.98 -10.88 -39.40
CA VAL A 484 -26.68 -11.92 -38.42
C VAL A 484 -25.17 -12.17 -38.42
N ILE A 485 -24.56 -12.21 -37.23
CA ILE A 485 -23.15 -12.60 -37.07
C ILE A 485 -23.02 -13.90 -36.28
N VAL A 486 -21.95 -14.65 -36.54
CA VAL A 486 -21.55 -15.81 -35.75
C VAL A 486 -20.04 -15.89 -35.72
N GLU A 487 -19.46 -16.32 -34.59
CA GLU A 487 -18.03 -16.60 -34.46
C GLU A 487 -17.81 -18.11 -34.39
N ILE A 488 -16.94 -18.64 -35.24
CA ILE A 488 -16.69 -20.08 -35.33
C ILE A 488 -15.18 -20.31 -35.36
N SER A 489 -14.69 -21.20 -34.49
CA SER A 489 -13.28 -21.62 -34.49
C SER A 489 -12.88 -22.15 -35.88
N LYS A 490 -11.69 -21.76 -36.36
CA LYS A 490 -11.13 -22.28 -37.62
C LYS A 490 -10.93 -23.80 -37.58
N GLN A 491 -10.85 -24.39 -36.39
CA GLN A 491 -10.73 -25.84 -36.21
C GLN A 491 -12.09 -26.55 -36.30
N ASN A 492 -13.21 -25.82 -36.17
CA ASN A 492 -14.56 -26.39 -36.22
C ASN A 492 -15.11 -26.42 -37.66
N VAL A 493 -14.51 -27.29 -38.48
CA VAL A 493 -14.86 -27.47 -39.91
C VAL A 493 -16.34 -27.79 -40.11
N ALA A 494 -16.95 -28.55 -39.19
CA ALA A 494 -18.36 -28.93 -39.28
C ALA A 494 -19.29 -27.71 -39.15
N SER A 495 -19.05 -26.83 -38.17
CA SER A 495 -19.88 -25.63 -37.98
C SER A 495 -19.63 -24.59 -39.05
N LEU A 496 -18.39 -24.46 -39.55
CA LEU A 496 -18.08 -23.63 -40.72
C LEU A 496 -18.88 -24.10 -41.94
N ARG A 497 -18.94 -25.41 -42.20
CA ARG A 497 -19.73 -25.97 -43.31
C ARG A 497 -21.23 -25.65 -43.17
N ILE A 498 -21.78 -25.75 -41.97
CA ILE A 498 -23.19 -25.38 -41.70
C ILE A 498 -23.41 -23.89 -42.01
N ALA A 499 -22.56 -23.01 -41.48
CA ALA A 499 -22.67 -21.57 -41.70
C ALA A 499 -22.52 -21.18 -43.18
N THR A 500 -21.52 -21.73 -43.88
CA THR A 500 -21.32 -21.45 -45.32
C THR A 500 -22.51 -21.91 -46.15
N ARG A 501 -23.11 -23.06 -45.85
CA ARG A 501 -24.33 -23.53 -46.55
C ARG A 501 -25.54 -22.64 -46.28
N ALA A 502 -25.62 -22.05 -45.09
CA ALA A 502 -26.64 -21.07 -44.75
C ALA A 502 -26.38 -19.67 -45.35
N GLY A 503 -25.33 -19.49 -46.14
CA GLY A 503 -25.03 -18.24 -46.85
C GLY A 503 -24.17 -17.25 -46.06
N PHE A 504 -23.59 -17.65 -44.93
CA PHE A 504 -22.69 -16.78 -44.17
C PHE A 504 -21.34 -16.59 -44.89
N ALA A 505 -20.83 -15.36 -44.88
CA ALA A 505 -19.55 -14.97 -45.45
C ALA A 505 -18.60 -14.38 -44.39
N PRO A 506 -17.27 -14.60 -44.47
CA PRO A 506 -16.31 -14.08 -43.50
C PRO A 506 -16.17 -12.57 -43.59
N ILE A 507 -16.15 -11.90 -42.44
CA ILE A 507 -15.97 -10.44 -42.33
C ILE A 507 -14.81 -10.04 -41.41
N GLY A 508 -14.27 -10.98 -40.64
CA GLY A 508 -13.21 -10.68 -39.69
C GLY A 508 -12.84 -11.89 -38.83
N GLU A 509 -12.05 -11.62 -37.80
CA GLU A 509 -11.55 -12.65 -36.91
C GLU A 509 -11.51 -12.16 -35.47
N THR A 510 -11.63 -13.11 -34.55
CA THR A 510 -11.28 -12.91 -33.13
C THR A 510 -10.32 -14.02 -32.71
N ILE A 511 -9.41 -13.69 -31.81
CA ILE A 511 -8.32 -14.57 -31.41
C ILE A 511 -8.50 -14.90 -29.93
N TYR A 512 -8.36 -16.17 -29.61
CA TYR A 512 -8.30 -16.65 -28.24
C TYR A 512 -6.84 -16.72 -27.78
N TYR A 513 -6.54 -15.98 -26.72
CA TYR A 513 -5.22 -15.89 -26.11
C TYR A 513 -5.21 -16.54 -24.72
N SER A 514 -4.11 -17.21 -24.39
CA SER A 514 -3.84 -17.70 -23.04
C SER A 514 -2.47 -17.28 -22.55
N ARG A 515 -2.39 -16.89 -21.28
CA ARG A 515 -1.13 -16.69 -20.55
C ARG A 515 -0.58 -17.99 -19.95
N LYS A 516 -1.32 -19.09 -20.03
CA LYS A 516 -0.93 -20.45 -19.61
C LYS A 516 -1.35 -21.46 -20.68
N PRO A 517 -0.67 -21.48 -21.84
CA PRO A 517 -1.09 -22.26 -23.00
C PRO A 517 -1.24 -23.76 -22.73
N GLU A 518 -0.42 -24.32 -21.85
CA GLU A 518 -0.46 -25.73 -21.45
C GLU A 518 -1.74 -26.14 -20.71
N ALA A 519 -2.47 -25.17 -20.13
CA ALA A 519 -3.70 -25.40 -19.39
C ALA A 519 -4.95 -24.86 -20.12
N ALA A 520 -4.80 -24.45 -21.39
CA ALA A 520 -5.90 -23.90 -22.17
C ALA A 520 -6.88 -25.02 -22.60
N PRO A 521 -8.22 -24.81 -22.52
CA PRO A 521 -9.20 -25.81 -22.93
C PRO A 521 -9.18 -26.07 -24.45
N THR A 522 -9.50 -27.30 -24.85
CA THR A 522 -9.55 -27.72 -26.26
C THR A 522 -10.84 -27.30 -26.98
N ALA A 523 -11.92 -27.05 -26.24
CA ALA A 523 -13.20 -26.56 -26.77
C ALA A 523 -13.61 -25.31 -26.00
N LEU A 524 -13.88 -24.23 -26.72
CA LEU A 524 -14.09 -22.90 -26.14
C LEU A 524 -15.24 -22.18 -26.82
N GLN A 525 -16.04 -21.51 -26.00
CA GLN A 525 -17.11 -20.62 -26.43
C GLN A 525 -16.96 -19.31 -25.67
N ARG A 526 -17.11 -18.18 -26.36
CA ARG A 526 -17.20 -16.88 -25.70
C ARG A 526 -18.52 -16.79 -24.93
N GLN A 527 -18.42 -16.64 -23.62
CA GLN A 527 -19.53 -16.40 -22.70
C GLN A 527 -19.55 -14.90 -22.36
N THR A 528 -20.56 -14.17 -22.85
CA THR A 528 -20.71 -12.70 -22.74
C THR A 528 -22.16 -12.29 -22.76
#